data_AF-A0A173TXR8-F1
#
_entry.id   AF-A0A173TXR8-F1
#
_cell.length_a   1.000
_cell.length_b   1.000
_cell.length_c   1.000
_cell.angle_alpha   90.00
_cell.angle_beta   90.00
_cell.angle_gamma   90.00
#
_symmetry.space_group_name_H-M   'P 1'
#
loop_
_entity.id
_entity.type
_entity.pdbx_description
1 polymer ?
#
loop_
_entity_poly.entity_id
_entity_poly.type
_entity_poly.pdbx_seq_one_letter_code
_entity_poly.pdbx_strand_id
1 'polypeptide(L)'
;MKKLNVEEIKKELLNEEMSFTDLDNFMMESGYYSVFDDGVTADIKQDGNVVYTATDSNECEVQIFFEITIDNGEDEAEEAFYLKVTDVQEF
;
A
#
# COMPACT_ATOMS: atom_id res chain seq x y z
N MET A 1 -5.57 15.61 -9.39
CA MET A 1 -5.71 15.47 -7.92
C MET A 1 -4.46 16.02 -7.26
N LYS A 2 -4.52 16.44 -6.00
CA LYS A 2 -3.34 16.93 -5.27
C LYS A 2 -2.58 15.72 -4.75
N LYS A 3 -1.29 15.60 -5.07
CA LYS A 3 -0.40 14.60 -4.48
C LYS A 3 -0.26 14.85 -2.98
N LEU A 4 -0.50 13.83 -2.17
CA LEU A 4 -0.31 13.91 -0.71
C LEU A 4 1.14 13.60 -0.36
N ASN A 5 1.71 14.28 0.63
CA ASN A 5 3.01 13.91 1.18
C ASN A 5 2.89 12.80 2.25
N VAL A 6 4.03 12.25 2.66
CA VAL A 6 4.10 11.17 3.68
C VAL A 6 3.37 11.54 4.98
N GLU A 7 3.48 12.78 5.45
CA GLU A 7 2.80 13.21 6.68
C GLU A 7 1.27 13.32 6.52
N GLU A 8 0.79 13.68 5.34
CA GLU A 8 -0.64 13.67 5.01
C GLU A 8 -1.15 12.22 4.92
N ILE A 9 -0.44 11.34 4.22
CA ILE A 9 -0.78 9.92 4.09
C ILE A 9 -0.79 9.23 5.46
N LYS A 10 0.24 9.47 6.28
CA LYS A 10 0.35 8.92 7.63
C LYS A 10 -0.82 9.30 8.53
N LYS A 11 -1.33 10.53 8.41
CA LYS A 11 -2.50 10.97 9.20
C LYS A 11 -3.78 10.24 8.82
N GLU A 12 -3.94 9.90 7.54
CA GLU A 12 -5.13 9.23 7.03
C GLU A 12 -5.09 7.72 7.26
N LEU A 13 -3.89 7.10 7.18
CA LEU A 13 -3.77 5.64 7.16
C LEU A 13 -3.27 5.01 8.47
N LEU A 14 -2.53 5.73 9.32
CA LEU A 14 -1.86 5.10 10.47
C LEU A 14 -2.87 4.49 11.45
N ASN A 15 -2.74 3.19 11.71
CA ASN A 15 -3.65 2.33 12.49
C ASN A 15 -5.00 2.02 11.83
N GLU A 16 -5.26 2.47 10.61
CA GLU A 16 -6.46 2.08 9.87
C GLU A 16 -6.33 0.66 9.36
N GLU A 17 -7.45 -0.06 9.41
CA GLU A 17 -7.59 -1.41 8.87
C GLU A 17 -8.47 -1.36 7.62
N MET A 18 -7.96 -1.87 6.50
CA MET A 18 -8.63 -1.82 5.21
C MET A 18 -8.21 -2.99 4.31
N SER A 19 -8.92 -3.18 3.20
CA SER A 19 -8.45 -4.11 2.19
C SER A 19 -7.21 -3.54 1.49
N PHE A 20 -6.33 -4.39 1.01
CA PHE A 20 -5.18 -3.94 0.23
C PHE A 20 -5.60 -3.18 -1.03
N THR A 21 -6.72 -3.57 -1.67
CA THR A 21 -7.31 -2.84 -2.79
C THR A 21 -7.74 -1.42 -2.41
N ASP A 22 -8.29 -1.21 -1.21
CA ASP A 22 -8.66 0.13 -0.75
C ASP A 22 -7.43 1.00 -0.49
N LEU A 23 -6.38 0.42 0.09
CA LEU A 23 -5.09 1.09 0.27
C LEU A 23 -4.52 1.54 -1.09
N ASP A 24 -4.52 0.64 -2.07
CA ASP A 24 -3.96 0.93 -3.38
C ASP A 24 -4.77 2.00 -4.13
N ASN A 25 -6.10 1.94 -4.05
CA ASN A 25 -6.98 2.97 -4.57
C ASN A 25 -6.72 4.34 -3.92
N PHE A 26 -6.57 4.38 -2.59
CA PHE A 26 -6.23 5.62 -1.88
C PHE A 26 -4.90 6.21 -2.36
N MET A 27 -3.89 5.36 -2.55
CA MET A 27 -2.57 5.79 -3.02
C MET A 27 -2.62 6.29 -4.47
N MET A 28 -3.40 5.64 -5.35
CA MET A 28 -3.70 6.12 -6.70
C MET A 28 -4.36 7.49 -6.71
N GLU A 29 -5.40 7.70 -5.90
CA GLU A 29 -6.04 9.02 -5.76
C GLU A 29 -5.08 10.08 -5.19
N SER A 30 -4.10 9.64 -4.39
CA SER A 30 -3.04 10.45 -3.79
C SER A 30 -1.85 10.70 -4.71
N GLY A 31 -1.88 10.22 -5.96
CA GLY A 31 -0.86 10.49 -6.98
C GLY A 31 0.28 9.47 -7.02
N TYR A 32 0.08 8.27 -6.50
CA TYR A 32 1.06 7.19 -6.47
C TYR A 32 0.56 5.94 -7.16
N TYR A 33 1.46 5.06 -7.57
CA TYR A 33 1.12 3.72 -8.01
C TYR A 33 2.13 2.73 -7.45
N SER A 34 1.70 1.52 -7.18
CA SER A 34 2.58 0.40 -6.88
C SER A 34 2.87 -0.35 -8.19
N VAL A 35 4.06 -0.95 -8.30
CA VAL A 35 4.39 -1.79 -9.47
C VAL A 35 3.88 -3.20 -9.17
N PHE A 36 2.65 -3.49 -9.57
CA PHE A 36 2.11 -4.86 -9.55
C PHE A 36 2.60 -5.63 -10.77
N ASP A 37 3.62 -6.46 -10.57
CA ASP A 37 3.90 -7.59 -11.45
C ASP A 37 3.51 -8.89 -10.74
N ASP A 38 3.18 -9.94 -11.52
CA ASP A 38 2.89 -11.29 -11.00
C ASP A 38 4.05 -11.76 -10.10
N GLY A 39 3.75 -11.99 -8.82
CA GLY A 39 4.71 -12.42 -7.78
C GLY A 39 5.09 -11.34 -6.76
N VAL A 40 4.86 -10.06 -7.05
CA VAL A 40 5.20 -8.97 -6.12
C VAL A 40 4.27 -8.97 -4.89
N THR A 41 3.01 -9.40 -5.05
CA THR A 41 2.05 -9.48 -3.93
C THR A 41 2.50 -10.48 -2.86
N ALA A 42 3.08 -11.61 -3.25
CA ALA A 42 3.65 -12.58 -2.32
C ALA A 42 4.81 -11.98 -1.49
N ASP A 43 5.70 -11.23 -2.15
CA ASP A 43 6.81 -10.53 -1.48
C ASP A 43 6.28 -9.43 -0.55
N ILE A 44 5.28 -8.64 -0.99
CA ILE A 44 4.61 -7.61 -0.17
C ILE A 44 4.03 -8.22 1.11
N LYS A 45 3.39 -9.38 1.01
CA LYS A 45 2.83 -10.09 2.18
C LYS A 45 3.92 -10.62 3.10
N GLN A 46 4.96 -11.20 2.53
CA GLN A 46 6.09 -11.75 3.29
C GLN A 46 6.83 -10.64 4.05
N ASP A 47 7.05 -9.49 3.39
CA ASP A 47 7.82 -8.37 3.93
C ASP A 47 6.96 -7.42 4.78
N GLY A 48 5.63 -7.53 4.71
CA GLY A 48 4.70 -6.70 5.48
C GLY A 48 4.78 -5.22 5.11
N ASN A 49 5.14 -4.91 3.87
CA ASN A 49 5.21 -3.53 3.39
C ASN A 49 5.08 -3.44 1.87
N VAL A 50 4.76 -2.24 1.39
CA VAL A 50 4.67 -1.92 -0.04
C VAL A 50 5.29 -0.55 -0.31
N VAL A 51 5.97 -0.44 -1.45
CA VAL A 51 6.59 0.80 -1.92
C VAL A 51 5.77 1.38 -3.06
N TYR A 52 5.53 2.68 -2.98
CA TYR A 52 4.72 3.46 -3.91
C TYR A 52 5.58 4.46 -4.67
N THR A 53 5.40 4.45 -5.99
CA THR A 53 6.06 5.34 -6.95
C THR A 53 5.17 6.52 -7.27
N ALA A 54 5.71 7.72 -7.24
CA ALA A 54 4.95 8.91 -7.55
C ALA A 54 4.73 9.07 -9.06
N THR A 55 3.51 9.43 -9.46
CA THR A 55 3.10 9.55 -10.88
C THR A 55 3.71 10.75 -11.61
N ASP A 56 4.21 11.75 -10.89
CA ASP A 56 4.78 12.98 -11.45
C ASP A 56 6.30 12.89 -11.67
N SER A 57 7.02 12.20 -10.79
CA SER A 57 8.48 12.02 -10.83
C SER A 57 8.92 10.64 -11.36
N ASN A 58 8.05 9.63 -11.26
CA ASN A 58 8.39 8.21 -11.37
C ASN A 58 9.48 7.76 -10.37
N GLU A 59 9.58 8.43 -9.22
CA GLU A 59 10.47 8.05 -8.12
C GLU A 59 9.69 7.32 -7.03
N CYS A 60 10.31 6.30 -6.41
CA CYS A 60 9.80 5.68 -5.20
C CYS A 60 9.91 6.69 -4.06
N GLU A 61 8.78 7.07 -3.47
CA GLU A 61 8.75 8.14 -2.47
C GLU A 61 8.09 7.73 -1.16
N VAL A 62 7.23 6.72 -1.17
CA VAL A 62 6.45 6.32 0.00
C VAL A 62 6.57 4.82 0.24
N GLN A 63 6.85 4.42 1.48
CA GLN A 63 6.78 3.04 1.93
C GLN A 63 5.74 2.91 3.04
N ILE A 64 4.84 1.95 2.88
CA ILE A 64 3.76 1.67 3.85
C ILE A 64 4.03 0.31 4.47
N PHE A 65 4.15 0.28 5.80
CA PHE A 65 4.29 -0.94 6.59
C PHE A 65 2.95 -1.32 7.18
N PHE A 66 2.64 -2.61 7.21
CA PHE A 66 1.37 -3.11 7.69
C PHE A 66 1.48 -4.52 8.26
N GLU A 67 0.46 -4.90 9.03
CA GLU A 67 0.23 -6.28 9.45
C GLU A 67 -1.01 -6.83 8.73
N ILE A 68 -0.92 -8.06 8.21
CA ILE A 68 -2.08 -8.73 7.60
C ILE A 68 -3.01 -9.19 8.73
N THR A 69 -4.26 -8.71 8.73
CA THR A 69 -5.27 -9.08 9.72
C THR A 69 -6.12 -10.24 9.24
N ILE A 70 -6.40 -10.31 7.94
CA ILE A 70 -7.13 -11.39 7.27
C ILE A 70 -6.44 -11.65 5.93
N ASP A 71 -5.91 -12.85 5.74
CA ASP A 71 -5.27 -13.24 4.48
C ASP A 71 -6.30 -13.75 3.46
N ASN A 72 -5.91 -13.82 2.18
CA ASN A 72 -6.77 -14.32 1.11
C ASN A 72 -7.01 -15.83 1.22
N GLY A 73 -8.16 -16.29 0.75
CA GLY A 73 -8.46 -17.72 0.60
C GLY A 73 -7.75 -18.38 -0.59
N GLU A 74 -7.70 -19.72 -0.61
CA GLU A 74 -7.05 -20.49 -1.69
C GLU A 74 -7.64 -20.23 -3.10
N ASP A 75 -8.93 -19.86 -3.17
CA ASP A 75 -9.66 -19.57 -4.41
C ASP A 75 -9.79 -18.05 -4.68
N GLU A 76 -9.15 -17.20 -3.87
CA GLU A 76 -9.21 -15.74 -3.97
C GLU A 76 -7.93 -15.18 -4.60
N ALA A 77 -8.03 -14.00 -5.19
CA ALA A 77 -6.86 -13.30 -5.73
C ALA A 77 -5.85 -13.00 -4.60
N GLU A 78 -4.55 -12.97 -4.91
CA GLU A 78 -3.51 -12.77 -3.89
C GLU A 78 -3.68 -11.43 -3.17
N GLU A 79 -4.16 -10.41 -3.87
CA GLU A 79 -4.43 -9.07 -3.34
C GLU A 79 -5.69 -8.99 -2.46
N ALA A 80 -6.49 -10.06 -2.36
CA ALA A 80 -7.73 -10.09 -1.58
C ALA A 80 -7.46 -10.31 -0.07
N PHE A 81 -6.61 -9.48 0.52
CA PHE A 81 -6.30 -9.51 1.96
C PHE A 81 -6.63 -8.18 2.64
N TYR A 82 -6.86 -8.26 3.95
CA TYR A 82 -7.00 -7.11 4.84
C TYR A 82 -5.72 -6.90 5.62
N LEU A 83 -5.40 -5.63 5.82
CA LEU A 83 -4.21 -5.20 6.51
C LEU A 83 -4.54 -4.05 7.46
N LYS A 84 -3.70 -3.88 8.47
CA LYS A 84 -3.65 -2.71 9.32
C LYS A 84 -2.33 -1.99 9.13
N VAL A 85 -2.38 -0.72 8.76
CA VAL A 85 -1.16 0.09 8.56
C VAL A 85 -0.50 0.38 9.90
N THR A 86 0.77 0.02 10.01
CA THR A 86 1.58 0.19 11.22
C THR A 86 2.55 1.36 11.12
N ASP A 87 3.00 1.71 9.90
CA ASP A 87 3.85 2.88 9.69
C ASP A 87 3.80 3.36 8.23
N VAL A 88 4.17 4.62 8.03
CA VAL A 88 4.34 5.26 6.72
C VAL A 88 5.63 6.08 6.76
N GLN A 89 6.50 5.87 5.78
CA GLN A 89 7.84 6.47 5.69
C GLN A 89 8.13 7.00 4.29
N GLU A 90 9.09 7.93 4.19
CA GLU A 90 9.76 8.27 2.93
C GLU A 90 10.69 7.11 2.52
N PHE A 91 10.75 6.79 1.23
CA PHE A 91 11.59 5.71 0.67
C PHE A 91 12.97 6.20 0.19
#